data_AF-A0A1I7TP82-F1
#
_entry.id   AF-A0A1I7TP82-F1
#
_cell.length_a   1.000
_cell.length_b   1.000
_cell.length_c   1.000
_cell.angle_alpha   90.00
_cell.angle_beta   90.00
_cell.angle_gamma   90.00
#
_symmetry.space_group_name_H-M   'P 1'
#
loop_
_entity.id
_entity.type
_entity.pdbx_description
1 polymer ?
#
loop_
_entity_poly.entity_id
_entity_poly.type
_entity_poly.pdbx_seq_one_letter_code
_entity_poly.pdbx_strand_id
1 'polypeptide(L)'
;MSDEEDDYMSADILQGVSDQPVGIAKSRAHKRQLQIHSRFEESRETFKPKRPMSHAEREKERRDEALAKPISHESKGFALMAKMGFKPGMTLGKQREDEIRITEPISVDIKANRNGLGHEVEEVQERNGRVEAVMQKMKEQAAKHEELIDDYSKRRRIDANAKQLVKDIRACRKVCEELDHRIGKKIPSVAWFWRSYKVVQEESEAPKGYYRKREPEKEEEYKYSNGLTAPVDPNYDFTIPTEELEEALLSINSYLRDGHFYCIWCGANYCSPEDMAEHCPGSTRRAHHGDDDHE
;
A
#
# COMPACT_ATOMS: atom_id res chain seq x y z
N MET A 1 -7.51 16.62 -41.53
CA MET A 1 -7.33 15.22 -41.93
C MET A 1 -5.82 15.08 -42.12
N SER A 2 -4.98 15.06 -41.09
CA SER A 2 -4.68 14.04 -40.03
C SER A 2 -3.14 13.89 -40.14
N ASP A 3 -2.26 13.90 -39.15
CA ASP A 3 -2.25 13.99 -37.70
C ASP A 3 -0.84 14.51 -37.36
N GLU A 4 -0.73 15.59 -36.59
CA GLU A 4 0.47 15.90 -35.81
C GLU A 4 0.17 15.49 -34.37
N GLU A 5 -0.18 14.21 -34.19
CA GLU A 5 -0.23 13.61 -32.86
C GLU A 5 1.22 13.43 -32.42
N ASP A 6 1.69 14.31 -31.54
CA ASP A 6 2.95 14.13 -30.82
C ASP A 6 3.02 12.69 -30.30
N ASP A 7 4.02 11.93 -30.75
CA ASP A 7 4.23 10.51 -30.43
C ASP A 7 4.42 10.33 -28.91
N TYR A 8 3.27 10.21 -28.24
CA TYR A 8 3.10 10.13 -26.79
C TYR A 8 3.68 8.83 -26.19
N MET A 9 4.32 8.00 -27.03
CA MET A 9 5.00 6.76 -26.65
C MET A 9 6.47 6.72 -27.10
N SER A 10 7.03 7.84 -27.58
CA SER A 10 8.44 7.91 -27.95
C SER A 10 9.37 7.80 -26.73
N ALA A 11 10.48 7.06 -26.91
CA ALA A 11 11.50 6.84 -25.87
C ALA A 11 12.21 8.12 -25.41
N ASP A 12 12.10 9.21 -26.18
CA ASP A 12 12.62 10.53 -25.82
C ASP A 12 11.89 11.13 -24.61
N ILE A 13 10.64 10.74 -24.33
CA ILE A 13 9.90 11.17 -23.13
C ILE A 13 10.45 10.49 -21.86
N LEU A 14 11.06 9.31 -22.00
CA LEU A 14 11.67 8.57 -20.89
C LEU A 14 13.12 9.00 -20.60
N GLN A 15 13.74 9.81 -21.47
CA GLN A 15 15.06 10.39 -21.24
C GLN A 15 14.99 11.43 -20.11
N GLY A 16 15.23 10.97 -18.88
CA GLY A 16 15.24 11.82 -17.67
C GLY A 16 14.33 11.32 -16.56
N VAL A 17 13.46 10.35 -16.84
CA VAL A 17 12.66 9.65 -15.82
C VAL A 17 13.52 8.52 -15.25
N SER A 18 13.98 8.68 -14.01
CA SER A 18 14.69 7.61 -13.32
C SER A 18 13.71 6.47 -13.02
N ASP A 19 14.01 5.27 -13.51
CA ASP A 19 13.26 4.03 -13.27
C ASP A 19 13.50 3.48 -11.83
N GLN A 20 13.54 4.38 -10.85
CA GLN A 20 13.60 4.03 -9.44
C GLN A 20 12.17 3.93 -8.90
N PRO A 21 11.80 2.83 -8.23
CA PRO A 21 10.52 2.76 -7.56
C PRO A 21 10.44 3.92 -6.56
N VAL A 22 9.51 4.84 -6.79
CA VAL A 22 9.28 6.04 -5.96
C VAL A 22 8.66 5.62 -4.62
N GLY A 23 9.42 4.87 -3.82
CA GLY A 23 9.19 4.77 -2.39
C GLY A 23 9.64 6.08 -1.76
N ILE A 24 8.69 6.92 -1.33
CA ILE A 24 8.97 8.15 -0.58
C ILE A 24 9.92 7.79 0.57
N ALA A 25 11.17 8.27 0.50
CA ALA A 25 12.18 7.96 1.50
C ALA A 25 11.75 8.52 2.86
N LYS A 26 11.31 7.64 3.76
CA LYS A 26 10.69 7.98 5.04
C LYS A 26 11.64 8.63 6.07
N SER A 27 12.97 8.53 5.88
CA SER A 27 13.98 9.04 6.82
C SER A 27 15.21 9.64 6.13
N ARG A 28 15.88 10.60 6.78
CA ARG A 28 17.12 11.26 6.31
C ARG A 28 18.26 10.26 6.11
N ALA A 29 18.32 9.20 6.92
CA ALA A 29 19.32 8.13 6.77
C ALA A 29 19.10 7.31 5.49
N HIS A 30 17.84 7.02 5.15
CA HIS A 30 17.47 6.31 3.93
C HIS A 30 17.79 7.13 2.67
N LYS A 31 17.52 8.44 2.69
CA LYS A 31 17.91 9.36 1.61
C LYS A 31 19.43 9.35 1.37
N ARG A 32 20.22 9.36 2.45
CA ARG A 32 21.69 9.29 2.36
C ARG A 32 22.17 7.96 1.76
N GLN A 33 21.53 6.84 2.12
CA GLN A 33 21.90 5.52 1.60
C GLN A 33 21.59 5.39 0.10
N LEU A 34 20.43 5.88 -0.34
CA LEU A 34 20.07 5.91 -1.77
C LEU A 34 21.05 6.76 -2.59
N GLN A 35 21.44 7.94 -2.08
CA GLN A 35 22.42 8.80 -2.74
C GLN A 35 23.82 8.18 -2.81
N ILE A 36 24.22 7.41 -1.80
CA ILE A 36 25.48 6.67 -1.82
C ILE A 36 25.40 5.55 -2.87
N HIS A 37 24.26 4.85 -2.96
CA HIS A 37 24.05 3.79 -3.95
C HIS A 37 24.04 4.32 -5.38
N SER A 38 23.31 5.41 -5.66
CA SER A 38 23.27 6.02 -7.00
C SER A 38 24.65 6.46 -7.45
N ARG A 39 25.40 7.13 -6.57
CA ARG A 39 26.78 7.55 -6.85
C ARG A 39 27.72 6.37 -7.05
N PHE A 40 27.49 5.28 -6.33
CA PHE A 40 28.25 4.05 -6.51
C PHE A 40 27.94 3.40 -7.86
N GLU A 41 26.68 3.36 -8.29
CA GLU A 41 26.28 2.86 -9.61
C GLU A 41 26.84 3.71 -10.75
N GLU A 42 26.73 5.03 -10.68
CA GLU A 42 27.34 5.96 -11.65
C GLU A 42 28.86 5.76 -11.76
N SER A 43 29.54 5.60 -10.62
CA SER A 43 30.98 5.30 -10.60
C SER A 43 31.26 3.90 -11.17
N ARG A 44 30.37 2.93 -10.94
CA ARG A 44 30.56 1.56 -11.42
C ARG A 44 30.35 1.48 -12.93
N GLU A 45 29.45 2.26 -13.51
CA GLU A 45 29.25 2.35 -14.95
C GLU A 45 30.43 3.01 -15.67
N THR A 46 30.92 4.12 -15.13
CA THR A 46 32.09 4.83 -15.70
C THR A 46 33.37 4.00 -15.62
N PHE A 47 33.50 3.13 -14.61
CA PHE A 47 34.67 2.27 -14.40
C PHE A 47 34.50 0.82 -14.86
N LYS A 48 33.44 0.43 -15.58
CA LYS A 48 33.45 -0.88 -16.26
C LYS A 48 34.57 -0.85 -17.30
N PRO A 49 35.69 -1.58 -17.15
CA PRO A 49 36.70 -1.60 -18.18
C PRO A 49 36.03 -2.15 -19.45
N LYS A 50 35.96 -1.33 -20.50
CA LYS A 50 35.51 -1.77 -21.81
C LYS A 50 36.44 -2.91 -22.20
N ARG A 51 35.97 -4.14 -22.06
CA ARG A 51 36.73 -5.31 -22.50
C ARG A 51 37.04 -5.06 -23.97
N PRO A 52 38.30 -5.16 -24.42
CA PRO A 52 38.59 -5.01 -25.84
C PRO A 52 37.73 -6.03 -26.58
N MET A 53 37.03 -5.57 -27.62
CA MET A 53 36.18 -6.41 -28.47
C MET A 53 36.91 -7.73 -28.78
N SER A 54 36.20 -8.84 -28.70
CA SER A 54 36.78 -10.15 -29.02
C SER A 54 37.26 -10.17 -30.47
N HIS A 55 38.28 -10.98 -30.77
CA HIS A 55 38.71 -11.18 -32.16
C HIS A 55 37.54 -11.62 -33.04
N ALA A 56 36.70 -12.53 -32.55
CA ALA A 56 35.53 -13.03 -33.26
C ALA A 56 34.48 -11.93 -33.54
N GLU A 57 34.28 -10.99 -32.61
CA GLU A 57 33.35 -9.88 -32.78
C GLU A 57 33.84 -8.91 -33.87
N ARG A 58 35.13 -8.57 -33.85
CA ARG A 58 35.74 -7.72 -34.89
C ARG A 58 35.69 -8.35 -36.29
N GLU A 59 35.88 -9.66 -36.38
CA GLU A 59 35.77 -10.36 -37.67
C GLU A 59 34.34 -10.40 -38.19
N LYS A 60 33.36 -10.55 -37.29
CA LYS A 60 31.94 -10.51 -37.63
C LYS A 60 31.52 -9.12 -38.14
N GLU A 61 31.86 -8.06 -37.41
CA GLU A 61 31.60 -6.68 -37.83
C GLU A 61 32.21 -6.40 -39.21
N ARG A 62 33.47 -6.76 -39.42
CA ARG A 62 34.14 -6.59 -40.72
C ARG A 62 33.45 -7.39 -41.85
N ARG A 63 32.96 -8.59 -41.56
CA ARG A 63 32.22 -9.43 -42.52
C ARG A 63 30.86 -8.81 -42.86
N ASP A 64 30.12 -8.38 -41.85
CA ASP A 64 28.77 -7.83 -42.00
C ASP A 64 28.83 -6.46 -42.72
N GLU A 65 29.82 -5.62 -42.40
CA GLU A 65 30.09 -4.38 -43.13
C GLU A 65 30.49 -4.61 -44.59
N ALA A 66 31.26 -5.68 -44.87
CA ALA A 66 31.66 -6.02 -46.23
C ALA A 66 30.50 -6.62 -47.05
N LEU A 67 29.61 -7.40 -46.41
CA LEU A 67 28.42 -7.97 -47.04
C LEU A 67 27.33 -6.91 -47.29
N ALA A 68 27.23 -5.90 -46.41
CA ALA A 68 26.30 -4.79 -46.57
C ALA A 68 26.66 -3.87 -47.75
N LYS A 69 27.94 -3.82 -48.14
CA LYS A 69 28.40 -2.98 -49.25
C LYS A 69 28.24 -3.73 -50.59
N PRO A 70 27.52 -3.18 -51.57
CA PRO A 70 27.43 -3.79 -52.89
C PRO A 70 28.80 -3.83 -53.57
N ILE A 71 29.00 -4.79 -54.48
CA ILE A 71 30.25 -4.91 -55.24
C ILE A 71 30.50 -3.60 -56.00
N SER A 72 31.69 -3.03 -55.85
CA SER A 72 32.04 -1.77 -56.51
C SER A 72 32.06 -1.91 -58.05
N HIS A 73 31.74 -0.83 -58.76
CA HIS A 73 31.80 -0.77 -60.22
C HIS A 73 33.21 -1.02 -60.79
N GLU A 74 34.25 -0.82 -59.97
CA GLU A 74 35.65 -1.06 -60.29
C GLU A 74 36.01 -2.56 -60.29
N SER A 75 35.20 -3.40 -59.64
CA SER A 75 35.40 -4.84 -59.64
C SER A 75 35.29 -5.39 -61.06
N LYS A 76 36.32 -6.15 -61.49
CA LYS A 76 36.34 -6.84 -62.79
C LYS A 76 35.09 -7.69 -63.02
N GLY A 77 34.52 -8.25 -61.95
CA GLY A 77 33.29 -9.04 -62.01
C GLY A 77 32.07 -8.18 -62.38
N PHE A 78 31.92 -7.01 -61.77
CA PHE A 78 30.86 -6.07 -62.14
C PHE A 78 31.03 -5.57 -63.59
N ALA A 79 32.26 -5.24 -63.99
CA ALA A 79 32.56 -4.81 -65.35
C ALA A 79 32.24 -5.88 -66.41
N LEU A 80 32.48 -7.16 -66.10
CA LEU A 80 32.09 -8.28 -66.98
C LEU A 80 30.56 -8.43 -67.05
N MET A 81 29.87 -8.37 -65.92
CA MET A 81 28.40 -8.47 -65.87
C MET A 81 27.73 -7.31 -66.64
N ALA A 82 28.24 -6.08 -66.48
CA ALA A 82 27.75 -4.91 -67.21
C ALA A 82 27.91 -5.08 -68.73
N LYS A 83 29.02 -5.66 -69.20
CA LYS A 83 29.23 -5.99 -70.63
C LYS A 83 28.27 -7.06 -71.15
N MET A 84 27.77 -7.94 -70.29
CA MET A 84 26.77 -8.95 -70.62
C MET A 84 25.33 -8.43 -70.50
N GLY A 85 25.14 -7.12 -70.26
CA GLY A 85 23.82 -6.47 -70.24
C GLY A 85 23.19 -6.35 -68.86
N PHE A 86 23.90 -6.66 -67.78
CA PHE A 86 23.41 -6.46 -66.41
C PHE A 86 23.43 -4.97 -66.04
N LYS A 87 22.29 -4.43 -65.59
CA LYS A 87 22.19 -3.11 -64.96
C LYS A 87 21.88 -3.28 -63.47
N PRO A 88 22.41 -2.44 -62.56
CA PRO A 88 22.06 -2.48 -61.14
C PRO A 88 20.54 -2.49 -60.94
N GLY A 89 20.03 -3.48 -60.22
CA GLY A 89 18.59 -3.68 -59.99
C GLY A 89 17.90 -4.63 -60.98
N MET A 90 18.59 -5.14 -62.01
CA MET A 90 18.04 -6.19 -62.89
C MET A 90 18.24 -7.58 -62.28
N THR A 91 17.22 -8.44 -62.39
CA THR A 91 17.35 -9.86 -62.07
C THR A 91 17.99 -10.62 -63.24
N LEU A 92 18.80 -11.63 -62.94
CA LEU A 92 19.49 -12.43 -63.95
C LEU A 92 18.57 -13.53 -64.49
N GLY A 93 18.53 -13.73 -65.82
CA GLY A 93 17.78 -14.80 -66.53
C GLY A 93 16.44 -14.36 -67.14
N LYS A 94 15.80 -15.25 -67.94
CA LYS A 94 14.55 -14.94 -68.68
C LYS A 94 13.34 -14.87 -67.74
N GLN A 95 12.55 -13.80 -67.81
CA GLN A 95 11.32 -13.65 -67.03
C GLN A 95 10.29 -14.74 -67.41
N ARG A 96 9.81 -15.48 -66.39
CA ARG A 96 8.66 -16.39 -66.45
C ARG A 96 7.69 -15.93 -65.36
N GLU A 97 6.40 -15.91 -65.65
CA GLU A 97 5.37 -15.29 -64.79
C GLU A 97 5.24 -15.99 -63.42
N ASP A 98 5.71 -17.24 -63.30
CA ASP A 98 5.51 -18.07 -62.10
C ASP A 98 6.74 -18.16 -61.15
N GLU A 99 7.85 -17.46 -61.42
CA GLU A 99 9.09 -17.59 -60.64
C GLU A 99 9.47 -16.29 -59.89
N ILE A 100 9.52 -16.36 -58.55
CA ILE A 100 10.08 -15.29 -57.70
C ILE A 100 11.60 -15.25 -57.89
N ARG A 101 12.10 -14.21 -58.55
CA ARG A 101 13.54 -14.00 -58.77
C ARG A 101 14.11 -13.13 -57.65
N ILE A 102 15.16 -13.64 -57.01
CA ILE A 102 15.88 -12.91 -55.97
C ILE A 102 16.81 -11.86 -56.59
N THR A 103 16.70 -10.62 -56.12
CA THR A 103 17.61 -9.50 -56.40
C THR A 103 18.80 -9.49 -55.44
N GLU A 104 18.62 -10.04 -54.25
CA GLU A 104 19.62 -10.08 -53.19
C GLU A 104 20.12 -11.50 -52.96
N PRO A 105 21.40 -11.69 -52.62
CA PRO A 105 21.93 -12.99 -52.26
C PRO A 105 21.19 -13.61 -51.08
N ILE A 106 21.01 -14.94 -51.08
CA ILE A 106 20.41 -15.67 -49.96
C ILE A 106 21.29 -15.50 -48.71
N SER A 107 20.70 -15.02 -47.62
CA SER A 107 21.37 -14.88 -46.34
C SER A 107 21.72 -16.26 -45.77
N VAL A 108 22.95 -16.41 -45.28
CA VAL A 108 23.41 -17.63 -44.61
C VAL A 108 23.62 -17.31 -43.13
N ASP A 109 22.81 -17.94 -42.28
CA ASP A 109 22.96 -17.86 -40.82
C ASP A 109 24.09 -18.78 -40.37
N ILE A 110 25.26 -18.20 -40.13
CA ILE A 110 26.41 -18.93 -39.61
C ILE A 110 26.23 -19.11 -38.11
N LYS A 111 25.87 -20.33 -37.69
CA LYS A 111 25.74 -20.69 -36.28
C LYS A 111 27.09 -20.59 -35.58
N ALA A 112 27.24 -19.62 -34.68
CA ALA A 112 28.44 -19.44 -33.86
C ALA A 112 28.52 -20.42 -32.68
N ASN A 113 27.39 -21.03 -32.31
CA ASN A 113 27.28 -21.91 -31.15
C ASN A 113 27.58 -23.37 -31.53
N ARG A 114 28.22 -24.10 -30.62
CA ARG A 114 28.46 -25.55 -30.75
C ARG A 114 27.25 -26.41 -30.38
N ASN A 115 26.11 -25.79 -30.06
CA ASN A 115 24.89 -26.48 -29.65
C ASN A 115 24.26 -27.19 -30.87
N GLY A 116 23.48 -28.26 -30.63
CA GLY A 116 22.75 -28.96 -31.69
C GLY A 116 21.76 -28.03 -32.43
N LEU A 117 21.51 -28.29 -33.72
CA LEU A 117 20.47 -27.60 -34.50
C LEU A 117 19.10 -27.83 -33.83
N GLY A 118 18.33 -26.78 -33.58
CA GLY A 118 17.00 -26.85 -32.92
C GLY A 118 16.97 -26.48 -31.43
N HIS A 119 18.09 -26.50 -30.71
CA HIS A 119 18.11 -26.19 -29.26
C HIS A 119 17.96 -24.70 -28.91
N GLU A 120 18.09 -23.79 -29.88
CA GLU A 120 17.96 -22.35 -29.63
C GLU A 120 16.53 -21.96 -29.26
N VAL A 121 15.53 -22.64 -29.85
CA VAL A 121 14.12 -22.43 -29.53
C VAL A 121 13.81 -22.92 -28.11
N GLU A 122 14.33 -24.08 -27.75
CA GLU A 122 14.17 -24.68 -26.41
C GLU A 122 14.83 -23.81 -25.33
N GLU A 123 16.05 -23.31 -25.56
CA GLU A 123 16.76 -22.45 -24.60
C GLU A 123 16.04 -21.11 -24.38
N VAL A 124 15.46 -20.54 -25.45
CA VAL A 124 14.64 -19.31 -25.35
C VAL A 124 13.35 -19.60 -24.58
N GLN A 125 12.68 -20.72 -24.84
CA GLN A 125 11.48 -21.12 -24.10
C GLN A 125 11.78 -21.36 -22.62
N GLU A 126 12.87 -22.05 -22.29
CA GLU A 126 13.30 -22.25 -20.91
C GLU A 126 13.61 -20.91 -20.22
N ARG A 127 14.29 -19.98 -20.91
CA ARG A 127 14.58 -18.65 -20.37
C ARG A 127 13.30 -17.88 -20.08
N ASN A 128 12.35 -17.86 -21.02
CA ASN A 128 11.07 -17.19 -20.86
C ASN A 128 10.27 -17.81 -19.72
N GLY A 129 10.21 -19.14 -19.63
CA GLY A 129 9.54 -19.83 -18.52
C GLY A 129 10.17 -19.53 -17.16
N ARG A 130 11.49 -19.37 -17.07
CA ARG A 130 12.17 -18.94 -15.84
C ARG A 130 11.79 -17.51 -15.44
N VAL A 131 11.74 -16.59 -16.41
CA VAL A 131 11.33 -15.19 -16.16
C VAL A 131 9.86 -15.12 -15.72
N GLU A 132 8.98 -15.84 -16.40
CA GLU A 132 7.56 -15.94 -16.05
C GLU A 132 7.36 -16.52 -14.64
N ALA A 133 8.10 -17.58 -14.28
CA ALA A 133 8.05 -18.15 -12.95
C ALA A 133 8.54 -17.18 -11.86
N VAL A 134 9.56 -16.37 -12.14
CA VAL A 134 10.02 -15.31 -11.22
C VAL A 134 8.97 -14.22 -11.10
N MET A 135 8.38 -13.78 -12.22
CA MET A 135 7.33 -12.76 -12.22
C MET A 135 6.09 -13.24 -11.46
N GLN A 136 5.71 -14.50 -11.61
CA GLN A 136 4.60 -15.10 -10.88
C GLN A 136 4.86 -15.13 -9.37
N LYS A 137 6.06 -15.54 -8.95
CA LYS A 137 6.45 -15.51 -7.53
C LYS A 137 6.43 -14.08 -6.96
N MET A 138 6.88 -13.09 -7.73
CA MET A 138 6.82 -11.68 -7.32
C MET A 138 5.37 -11.20 -7.17
N LYS A 139 4.48 -11.55 -8.10
CA LYS A 139 3.04 -11.24 -8.01
C LYS A 139 2.40 -11.89 -6.77
N GLU A 140 2.69 -13.16 -6.50
CA GLU A 140 2.19 -13.86 -5.32
C GLU A 140 2.70 -13.23 -4.01
N GLN A 141 3.96 -12.81 -3.96
CA GLN A 141 4.51 -12.10 -2.81
C GLN A 141 3.88 -10.72 -2.62
N ALA A 142 3.65 -9.99 -3.72
CA ALA A 142 2.96 -8.69 -3.68
C ALA A 142 1.52 -8.83 -3.19
N ALA A 143 0.77 -9.81 -3.68
CA ALA A 143 -0.60 -10.09 -3.24
C ALA A 143 -0.67 -10.44 -1.75
N LYS A 144 0.25 -11.28 -1.25
CA LYS A 144 0.36 -11.57 0.19
C LYS A 144 0.69 -10.33 1.02
N HIS A 145 1.55 -9.46 0.51
CA HIS A 145 1.90 -8.22 1.19
C HIS A 145 0.72 -7.24 1.23
N GLU A 146 -0.07 -7.17 0.16
CA GLU A 146 -1.30 -6.38 0.09
C GLU A 146 -2.35 -6.86 1.10
N GLU A 147 -2.58 -8.19 1.16
CA GLU A 147 -3.47 -8.81 2.16
C GLU A 147 -3.03 -8.48 3.59
N LEU A 148 -1.73 -8.55 3.88
CA LEU A 148 -1.17 -8.19 5.20
C LEU A 148 -1.36 -6.70 5.55
N ILE A 149 -1.23 -5.79 4.57
CA ILE A 149 -1.46 -4.36 4.79
C ILE A 149 -2.93 -4.10 5.09
N ASP A 150 -3.84 -4.71 4.35
CA ASP A 150 -5.28 -4.55 4.53
C ASP A 150 -5.72 -5.07 5.91
N ASP A 151 -5.25 -6.25 6.31
CA ASP A 151 -5.48 -6.82 7.64
C ASP A 151 -4.97 -5.92 8.77
N TYR A 152 -3.76 -5.37 8.63
CA TYR A 152 -3.19 -4.45 9.62
C TYR A 152 -4.03 -3.16 9.72
N SER A 153 -4.44 -2.61 8.58
CA SER A 153 -5.23 -1.38 8.50
C SER A 153 -6.62 -1.57 9.12
N LYS A 154 -7.28 -2.70 8.84
CA LYS A 154 -8.55 -3.09 9.47
C LYS A 154 -8.44 -3.19 10.99
N ARG A 155 -7.44 -3.90 11.52
CA ARG A 155 -7.21 -4.01 12.97
C ARG A 155 -6.98 -2.65 13.62
N ARG A 156 -6.18 -1.80 12.97
CA ARG A 156 -5.90 -0.44 13.46
C ARG A 156 -7.17 0.43 13.49
N ARG A 157 -8.05 0.32 12.50
CA ARG A 157 -9.35 1.03 12.48
C ARG A 157 -10.26 0.55 13.61
N ILE A 158 -10.36 -0.76 13.84
CA ILE A 158 -11.15 -1.34 14.93
C ILE A 158 -10.63 -0.87 16.30
N ASP A 159 -9.32 -0.94 16.54
CA ASP A 159 -8.70 -0.47 17.79
C ASP A 159 -8.92 1.02 18.02
N ALA A 160 -8.87 1.83 16.97
CA ALA A 160 -9.14 3.26 17.03
C ALA A 160 -10.61 3.52 17.37
N ASN A 161 -11.54 2.80 16.73
CA ASN A 161 -12.98 2.91 17.01
C ASN A 161 -13.29 2.52 18.46
N ALA A 162 -12.79 1.38 18.95
CA ALA A 162 -12.98 0.95 20.34
C ALA A 162 -12.49 2.01 21.34
N LYS A 163 -11.32 2.60 21.11
CA LYS A 163 -10.79 3.68 21.96
C LYS A 163 -11.66 4.93 21.89
N GLN A 164 -12.24 5.24 20.74
CA GLN A 164 -13.13 6.38 20.58
C GLN A 164 -14.47 6.17 21.30
N LEU A 165 -15.08 4.98 21.15
CA LEU A 165 -16.29 4.60 21.89
C LEU A 165 -16.09 4.70 23.40
N VAL A 166 -14.98 4.18 23.92
CA VAL A 166 -14.65 4.28 25.36
C VAL A 166 -14.51 5.73 25.82
N LYS A 167 -13.90 6.60 25.02
CA LYS A 167 -13.82 8.04 25.33
C LYS A 167 -15.21 8.68 25.36
N ASP A 168 -16.04 8.36 24.38
CA ASP A 168 -17.38 8.91 24.26
C ASP A 168 -18.29 8.43 25.39
N ILE A 169 -18.22 7.15 25.79
CA ILE A 169 -18.93 6.62 26.97
C ILE A 169 -18.51 7.37 28.22
N ARG A 170 -17.21 7.57 28.45
CA ARG A 170 -16.71 8.31 29.62
C ARG A 170 -17.19 9.76 29.63
N ALA A 171 -17.23 10.41 28.47
CA ALA A 171 -17.75 11.76 28.33
C ALA A 171 -19.26 11.80 28.64
N CYS A 172 -20.05 10.89 28.08
CA CYS A 172 -21.48 10.76 28.36
C CYS A 172 -21.74 10.52 29.85
N ARG A 173 -21.00 9.61 30.51
CA ARG A 173 -21.14 9.35 31.95
C ARG A 173 -20.90 10.60 32.80
N LYS A 174 -19.83 11.34 32.49
CA LYS A 174 -19.51 12.58 33.20
C LYS A 174 -20.62 13.62 33.05
N VAL A 175 -21.12 13.82 31.83
CA VAL A 175 -22.20 14.79 31.58
C VAL A 175 -23.52 14.33 32.17
N CYS A 176 -23.83 13.04 32.11
CA CYS A 176 -25.02 12.44 32.73
C CYS A 176 -25.03 12.70 34.23
N GLU A 177 -23.91 12.45 34.90
CA GLU A 177 -23.75 12.74 36.31
C GLU A 177 -23.97 14.22 36.60
N GLU A 178 -23.34 15.13 35.85
CA GLU A 178 -23.48 16.57 36.06
C GLU A 178 -24.94 17.05 35.87
N LEU A 179 -25.60 16.64 34.78
CA LEU A 179 -26.97 17.04 34.48
C LEU A 179 -27.97 16.44 35.48
N ASP A 180 -27.78 15.19 35.89
CA ASP A 180 -28.62 14.58 36.92
C ASP A 180 -28.48 15.30 38.27
N HIS A 181 -27.27 15.71 38.66
CA HIS A 181 -27.06 16.50 39.88
C HIS A 181 -27.74 17.88 39.80
N ARG A 182 -27.77 18.53 38.63
CA ARG A 182 -28.51 19.80 38.43
C ARG A 182 -30.01 19.64 38.66
N ILE A 183 -30.58 18.49 38.33
CA ILE A 183 -32.00 18.15 38.61
C ILE A 183 -32.19 17.64 40.05
N GLY A 184 -31.11 17.50 40.83
CA GLY A 184 -31.16 17.05 42.23
C GLY A 184 -31.30 15.54 42.39
N LYS A 185 -31.04 14.74 41.35
CA LYS A 185 -30.96 13.28 41.48
C LYS A 185 -29.75 12.90 42.30
N LYS A 186 -29.94 11.94 43.22
CA LYS A 186 -28.88 11.43 44.10
C LYS A 186 -28.34 10.06 43.67
N ILE A 187 -29.10 9.32 42.87
CA ILE A 187 -28.74 7.98 42.41
C ILE A 187 -29.05 7.96 40.90
N PRO A 188 -28.19 7.35 40.07
CA PRO A 188 -28.45 7.25 38.65
C PRO A 188 -29.68 6.38 38.36
N SER A 189 -30.35 6.63 37.24
CA SER A 189 -31.45 5.76 36.75
C SER A 189 -30.98 4.34 36.46
N VAL A 190 -29.78 4.23 35.86
CA VAL A 190 -29.09 2.96 35.60
C VAL A 190 -27.74 3.02 36.31
N ALA A 191 -27.45 2.03 37.17
CA ALA A 191 -26.32 2.06 38.10
C ALA A 191 -24.97 2.45 37.47
N TRP A 192 -24.69 2.01 36.24
CA TRP A 192 -23.43 2.26 35.56
C TRP A 192 -23.33 3.63 34.87
N PHE A 193 -24.43 4.38 34.71
CA PHE A 193 -24.41 5.70 34.07
C PHE A 193 -23.54 6.69 34.83
N TRP A 194 -23.40 6.51 36.14
CA TRP A 194 -22.43 7.23 36.95
C TRP A 194 -21.25 6.33 37.26
N ARG A 195 -20.07 6.93 37.36
CA ARG A 195 -18.86 6.19 37.69
C ARG A 195 -18.87 5.81 39.17
N SER A 196 -18.52 4.56 39.48
CA SER A 196 -18.25 4.15 40.85
C SER A 196 -16.76 4.07 41.14
N TYR A 197 -16.40 4.33 42.39
CA TYR A 197 -15.02 4.38 42.87
C TYR A 197 -14.85 3.37 44.00
N LYS A 198 -13.83 2.52 43.87
CA LYS A 198 -13.44 1.60 44.93
C LYS A 198 -12.93 2.38 46.13
N VAL A 199 -13.52 2.14 47.30
CA VAL A 199 -13.06 2.73 48.55
C VAL A 199 -11.90 1.88 49.06
N VAL A 200 -10.68 2.42 48.97
CA VAL A 200 -9.52 1.81 49.61
C VAL A 200 -9.62 2.14 51.10
N GLN A 201 -9.94 1.14 51.92
CA GLN A 201 -9.80 1.27 53.36
C GLN A 201 -8.30 1.34 53.68
N GLU A 202 -7.84 2.45 54.24
CA GLU A 202 -6.47 2.56 54.78
C GLU A 202 -6.32 1.52 55.90
N GLU A 203 -5.63 0.43 55.60
CA GLU A 203 -5.13 -0.48 56.62
C GLU A 203 -4.06 0.25 57.42
N SER A 204 -4.33 0.51 58.70
CA SER A 204 -3.29 0.90 59.66
C SER A 204 -2.13 -0.10 59.55
N GLU A 205 -0.95 0.38 59.16
CA GLU A 205 0.24 -0.44 58.89
C GLU A 205 0.60 -1.33 60.09
N ALA A 206 0.14 -2.58 60.06
CA ALA A 206 0.65 -3.60 60.96
C ALA A 206 2.06 -4.01 60.50
N PRO A 207 3.04 -4.21 61.42
CA PRO A 207 4.41 -4.52 61.04
C PRO A 207 4.48 -5.79 60.17
N LYS A 208 5.15 -5.70 59.02
CA LYS A 208 5.36 -6.81 58.06
C LYS A 208 6.08 -8.00 58.72
N GLY A 209 5.32 -8.90 59.33
CA GLY A 209 5.78 -10.23 59.74
C GLY A 209 5.73 -11.20 58.57
N TYR A 210 6.72 -12.09 58.47
CA TYR A 210 6.95 -13.05 57.38
C TYR A 210 5.91 -14.19 57.25
N TYR A 211 4.74 -14.07 57.88
CA TYR A 211 3.65 -15.04 57.75
C TYR A 211 2.44 -14.40 57.08
N ARG A 212 2.24 -14.72 55.79
CA ARG A 212 1.05 -14.36 55.02
C ARG A 212 -0.14 -15.18 55.53
N LYS A 213 -0.87 -14.67 56.53
CA LYS A 213 -2.20 -15.20 56.88
C LYS A 213 -3.10 -15.03 55.64
N ARG A 214 -3.89 -16.06 55.31
CA ARG A 214 -4.94 -15.97 54.29
C ARG A 214 -6.02 -15.04 54.83
N GLU A 215 -5.99 -13.78 54.40
CA GLU A 215 -7.02 -12.81 54.78
C GLU A 215 -8.38 -13.26 54.23
N PRO A 216 -9.47 -13.13 55.00
CA PRO A 216 -10.81 -13.27 54.44
C PRO A 216 -10.98 -12.23 53.33
N GLU A 217 -11.59 -12.61 52.19
CA GLU A 217 -11.93 -11.68 51.11
C GLU A 217 -12.74 -10.52 51.70
N LYS A 218 -12.12 -9.35 51.81
CA LYS A 218 -12.80 -8.14 52.27
C LYS A 218 -13.80 -7.76 51.19
N GLU A 219 -15.07 -7.61 51.58
CA GLU A 219 -16.11 -7.11 50.67
C GLU A 219 -15.66 -5.75 50.12
N GLU A 220 -15.45 -5.69 48.81
CA GLU A 220 -15.00 -4.48 48.15
C GLU A 220 -16.15 -3.45 48.13
N GLU A 221 -16.01 -2.37 48.90
CA GLU A 221 -17.01 -1.30 48.95
C GLU A 221 -16.76 -0.29 47.81
N TYR A 222 -17.79 0.00 47.02
CA TYR A 222 -17.77 1.01 45.96
C TYR A 222 -18.73 2.14 46.30
N LYS A 223 -18.35 3.38 45.97
CA LYS A 223 -19.17 4.58 46.19
C LYS A 223 -19.25 5.43 44.93
N TYR A 224 -20.38 6.11 44.75
CA TYR A 224 -20.51 7.19 43.77
C TYR A 224 -19.76 8.44 44.26
N SER A 225 -19.60 9.43 43.40
CA SER A 225 -18.96 10.72 43.72
C SER A 225 -19.58 11.44 44.92
N ASN A 226 -20.88 11.24 45.15
CA ASN A 226 -21.62 11.82 46.27
C ASN A 226 -21.51 11.01 47.58
N GLY A 227 -20.70 9.94 47.60
CA GLY A 227 -20.45 9.12 48.78
C GLY A 227 -21.50 8.05 49.08
N LEU A 228 -22.55 7.93 48.27
CA LEU A 228 -23.53 6.84 48.38
C LEU A 228 -22.93 5.52 47.90
N THR A 229 -23.41 4.41 48.45
CA THR A 229 -22.99 3.07 48.02
C THR A 229 -23.35 2.84 46.56
N ALA A 230 -22.40 2.28 45.82
CA ALA A 230 -22.51 2.01 44.40
C ALA A 230 -22.19 0.53 44.13
N PRO A 231 -22.79 -0.08 43.10
CA PRO A 231 -22.29 -1.34 42.56
C PRO A 231 -20.89 -1.20 41.96
N VAL A 232 -20.26 -2.34 41.70
CA VAL A 232 -19.01 -2.41 40.94
C VAL A 232 -19.22 -1.81 39.56
N ASP A 233 -18.36 -0.86 39.17
CA ASP A 233 -18.42 -0.24 37.84
C ASP A 233 -18.08 -1.29 36.77
N PRO A 234 -18.95 -1.52 35.78
CA PRO A 234 -18.57 -2.30 34.61
C PRO A 234 -17.43 -1.56 33.89
N ASN A 235 -16.22 -2.14 33.92
CA ASN A 235 -15.04 -1.52 33.34
C ASN A 235 -15.12 -1.51 31.81
N TYR A 236 -15.82 -0.53 31.23
CA TYR A 236 -15.82 -0.29 29.79
C TYR A 236 -14.46 0.25 29.35
N ASP A 237 -13.59 -0.68 28.98
CA ASP A 237 -12.30 -0.43 28.36
C ASP A 237 -12.27 -0.94 26.91
N PHE A 238 -11.12 -0.80 26.25
CA PHE A 238 -10.93 -1.16 24.85
C PHE A 238 -10.81 -2.68 24.63
N THR A 239 -10.89 -3.51 25.68
CA THR A 239 -10.86 -4.97 25.57
C THR A 239 -12.25 -5.58 25.35
N ILE A 240 -13.30 -4.81 25.67
CA ILE A 240 -14.68 -5.18 25.40
C ILE A 240 -14.94 -5.14 23.88
N PRO A 241 -15.71 -6.10 23.32
CA PRO A 241 -16.15 -6.05 21.93
C PRO A 241 -16.78 -4.71 21.55
N THR A 242 -16.52 -4.23 20.33
CA THR A 242 -17.02 -2.93 19.86
C THR A 242 -18.55 -2.84 19.88
N GLU A 243 -19.25 -3.94 19.61
CA GLU A 243 -20.71 -4.02 19.62
C GLU A 243 -21.28 -3.69 21.01
N GLU A 244 -20.73 -4.27 22.08
CA GLU A 244 -21.17 -3.99 23.45
C GLU A 244 -20.87 -2.53 23.87
N LEU A 245 -19.76 -1.96 23.39
CA LEU A 245 -19.42 -0.55 23.60
C LEU A 245 -20.41 0.38 22.87
N GLU A 246 -20.82 0.03 21.66
CA GLU A 246 -21.82 0.78 20.88
C GLU A 246 -23.20 0.73 21.55
N GLU A 247 -23.63 -0.43 22.03
CA GLU A 247 -24.89 -0.58 22.77
C GLU A 247 -24.88 0.23 24.08
N ALA A 248 -23.78 0.17 24.83
CA ALA A 248 -23.62 0.97 26.03
C ALA A 248 -23.68 2.48 25.71
N LEU A 249 -22.92 2.93 24.70
CA LEU A 249 -22.93 4.34 24.27
C LEU A 249 -24.34 4.78 23.85
N LEU A 250 -25.06 3.95 23.10
CA LEU A 250 -26.42 4.23 22.68
C LEU A 250 -27.35 4.35 23.89
N SER A 251 -27.26 3.43 24.86
CA SER A 251 -28.08 3.43 26.07
C SER A 251 -27.95 4.73 26.88
N ILE A 252 -26.73 5.16 27.18
CA ILE A 252 -26.52 6.39 27.96
C ILE A 252 -26.83 7.66 27.15
N ASN A 253 -26.55 7.65 25.85
CA ASN A 253 -26.84 8.79 24.99
C ASN A 253 -28.35 8.98 24.78
N SER A 254 -29.13 7.91 24.61
CA SER A 254 -30.59 8.00 24.56
C SER A 254 -31.14 8.59 25.85
N TYR A 255 -30.61 8.20 27.01
CA TYR A 255 -30.99 8.82 28.29
C TYR A 255 -30.69 10.33 28.34
N LEU A 256 -29.53 10.77 27.86
CA LEU A 256 -29.17 12.19 27.79
C LEU A 256 -30.09 12.98 26.84
N ARG A 257 -30.47 12.38 25.71
CA ARG A 257 -31.34 13.02 24.71
C ARG A 257 -32.79 13.07 25.17
N ASP A 258 -33.31 11.98 25.70
CA ASP A 258 -34.73 11.88 26.08
C ASP A 258 -35.00 12.53 27.44
N GLY A 259 -34.07 12.40 28.39
CA GLY A 259 -34.23 12.90 29.76
C GLY A 259 -33.77 14.34 29.97
N HIS A 260 -32.70 14.75 29.28
CA HIS A 260 -32.06 16.06 29.47
C HIS A 260 -32.05 16.96 28.24
N PHE A 261 -32.62 16.48 27.12
CA PHE A 261 -32.57 17.15 25.82
C PHE A 261 -31.16 17.62 25.47
N TYR A 262 -30.15 16.79 25.78
CA TYR A 262 -28.74 17.14 25.60
C TYR A 262 -28.10 16.29 24.52
N CYS A 263 -27.34 16.94 23.64
CA CYS A 263 -26.51 16.26 22.65
C CYS A 263 -25.03 16.42 23.00
N ILE A 264 -24.35 15.29 23.25
CA ILE A 264 -22.92 15.26 23.58
C ILE A 264 -22.02 15.78 22.44
N TRP A 265 -22.41 15.59 21.19
CA TRP A 265 -21.61 16.00 20.03
C TRP A 265 -21.81 17.47 19.66
N CYS A 266 -23.02 18.02 19.85
CA CYS A 266 -23.24 19.46 19.72
C CYS A 266 -22.69 20.25 20.92
N GLY A 267 -22.61 19.62 22.09
CA GLY A 267 -22.27 20.29 23.35
C GLY A 267 -23.36 21.25 23.82
N ALA A 268 -24.63 20.97 23.50
CA ALA A 268 -25.75 21.87 23.74
C ALA A 268 -26.96 21.14 24.36
N ASN A 269 -27.66 21.85 25.25
CA ASN A 269 -28.99 21.50 25.76
C ASN A 269 -30.06 22.19 24.91
N TYR A 270 -31.12 21.46 24.57
CA TYR A 270 -32.28 21.93 23.83
C TYR A 270 -33.48 22.13 24.76
N CYS A 271 -34.46 22.92 24.31
CA CYS A 271 -35.63 23.25 25.11
C CYS A 271 -36.72 22.17 25.06
N SER A 272 -36.80 21.41 23.96
CA SER A 272 -37.81 20.40 23.71
C SER A 272 -37.26 19.28 22.81
N PRO A 273 -37.92 18.11 22.75
CA PRO A 273 -37.51 17.04 21.85
C PRO A 273 -37.67 17.42 20.37
N GLU A 274 -38.64 18.28 20.04
CA GLU A 274 -38.88 18.79 18.68
C GLU A 274 -37.75 19.74 18.27
N ASP A 275 -37.37 20.67 19.16
CA ASP A 275 -36.25 21.61 18.95
C ASP A 275 -34.93 20.86 18.71
N MET A 276 -34.70 19.79 19.48
CA MET A 276 -33.56 18.91 19.27
C MET A 276 -33.62 18.18 17.93
N ALA A 277 -34.79 17.74 17.47
CA ALA A 277 -34.90 17.05 16.18
C ALA A 277 -34.64 17.98 14.98
N GLU A 278 -34.98 19.26 15.10
CA GLU A 278 -34.76 20.26 14.05
C GLU A 278 -33.31 20.74 13.99
N HIS A 279 -32.63 20.89 15.14
CA HIS A 279 -31.30 21.50 15.22
C HIS A 279 -30.14 20.51 15.36
N CYS A 280 -30.39 19.26 15.76
CA CYS A 280 -29.34 18.26 15.98
C CYS A 280 -29.21 17.32 14.76
N PRO A 281 -28.03 17.26 14.10
CA PRO A 281 -27.79 16.37 12.94
C PRO A 281 -28.13 14.89 13.13
N GLY A 282 -28.02 14.38 14.36
CA GLY A 282 -28.39 13.01 14.69
C GLY A 282 -27.96 12.57 16.09
N SER A 283 -28.16 11.28 16.38
CA SER A 283 -27.84 10.65 17.66
C SER A 283 -26.52 9.88 17.67
N THR A 284 -25.70 9.99 16.62
CA THR A 284 -24.41 9.29 16.51
C THR A 284 -23.28 10.26 16.19
N ARG A 285 -22.06 9.95 16.64
CA ARG A 285 -20.87 10.76 16.36
C ARG A 285 -20.68 11.05 14.86
N ARG A 286 -20.90 10.02 14.02
CA ARG A 286 -20.76 10.09 12.56
C ARG A 286 -21.70 11.12 11.94
N ALA A 287 -22.89 11.31 12.49
CA ALA A 287 -23.83 12.33 12.02
C ALA A 287 -23.35 13.77 12.24
N HIS A 288 -22.44 14.01 13.20
CA HIS A 288 -21.93 15.34 13.53
C HIS A 288 -20.56 15.65 12.93
N HIS A 289 -19.64 14.68 12.98
CA HIS A 289 -18.26 14.88 12.54
C HIS A 289 -17.97 14.29 11.15
N GLY A 290 -18.91 13.53 10.58
CA GLY A 290 -18.65 12.75 9.37
C GLY A 290 -17.74 11.55 9.64
N ASP A 291 -17.39 10.85 8.58
CA ASP A 291 -16.34 9.84 8.62
C ASP A 291 -15.00 10.57 8.58
N ASP A 292 -14.35 10.72 9.73
CA ASP A 292 -12.94 11.14 9.84
C ASP A 292 -11.98 10.04 9.30
N ASP A 293 -12.39 9.35 8.22
CA ASP A 293 -11.57 8.42 7.45
C ASP A 293 -10.71 9.23 6.48
N HIS A 294 -9.79 10.04 7.01
CA HIS A 294 -8.67 10.50 6.19
C HIS A 294 -7.78 9.30 5.85
N GLU A 295 -7.95 8.83 4.62
CA GLU A 295 -7.10 7.85 3.92
C GLU A 295 -5.60 8.16 4.02
#